data_AF-A0A8B8F6Z0-F1
#
_entry.id   AF-A0A8B8F6Z0-F1
#
_cell.length_a   1.000
_cell.length_b   1.000
_cell.length_c   1.000
_cell.angle_alpha   90.00
_cell.angle_beta   90.00
_cell.angle_gamma   90.00
#
_symmetry.space_group_name_H-M   'P 1'
#
loop_
_entity.id
_entity.type
_entity.pdbx_description
1 polymer ?
#
loop_
_entity_poly.entity_id
_entity_poly.type
_entity_poly.pdbx_seq_one_letter_code
_entity_poly.pdbx_strand_id
1 'polypeptide(L)'
;MHASLPYNQKHPTLIPKRHPFTVLLIHHYHKENHHPGATTLQQLIQQQFWIMSVRSQLRFCIPCYRIRPKAVQPVMGNLPKYRLQQIKPFHQTGIDYAGPISLKELS
;
A
#
# COMPACT_ATOMS: atom_id res chain seq x y z
N MET A 1 -27.71 -23.71 12.05
CA MET A 1 -26.36 -24.01 11.53
C MET A 1 -25.34 -23.66 12.60
N HIS A 2 -24.91 -24.62 13.41
CA HIS A 2 -23.83 -24.40 14.38
C HIS A 2 -22.54 -24.98 13.81
N ALA A 3 -21.68 -24.13 13.27
CA ALA A 3 -20.33 -24.55 12.91
C ALA A 3 -19.61 -25.07 14.17
N SER A 4 -18.92 -26.20 14.05
CA SER A 4 -18.10 -26.77 15.12
C SER A 4 -16.84 -25.93 15.30
N LEU A 5 -16.99 -24.79 15.98
CA LEU A 5 -15.89 -23.88 16.31
C LEU A 5 -15.42 -24.10 17.75
N PRO A 6 -14.11 -23.91 18.03
CA PRO A 6 -13.58 -23.88 19.39
C PRO A 6 -14.28 -22.82 20.26
N TYR A 7 -14.35 -23.08 21.57
CA TYR A 7 -15.02 -22.20 22.54
C TYR A 7 -14.51 -20.74 22.44
N ASN A 8 -13.19 -20.54 22.41
CA ASN A 8 -12.57 -19.21 22.34
C ASN A 8 -12.93 -18.44 21.08
N GLN A 9 -13.17 -19.13 19.97
CA GLN A 9 -13.59 -18.50 18.71
C GLN A 9 -15.07 -18.11 18.72
N LYS A 10 -15.89 -18.82 19.51
CA LYS A 10 -17.29 -18.43 19.78
C LYS A 10 -17.37 -17.29 20.80
N HIS A 11 -16.41 -17.24 21.73
CA HIS A 11 -16.38 -16.31 22.85
C HIS A 11 -15.00 -15.63 22.99
N PRO A 12 -14.64 -14.76 22.02
CA PRO A 12 -13.34 -14.11 22.04
C PRO A 12 -13.21 -13.13 23.21
N THR A 13 -12.00 -13.03 23.77
CA THR A 13 -11.74 -12.13 24.90
C THR A 13 -11.79 -10.67 24.44
N LEU A 14 -12.61 -9.84 25.09
CA LEU A 14 -12.71 -8.42 24.79
C LEU A 14 -11.45 -7.69 25.24
N ILE A 15 -10.82 -6.94 24.33
CA ILE A 15 -9.66 -6.13 24.65
C ILE A 15 -9.92 -4.66 24.29
N PRO A 16 -9.58 -3.71 25.18
CA PRO A 16 -9.71 -2.29 24.89
C PRO A 16 -8.87 -1.88 23.66
N LYS A 17 -9.48 -1.11 22.77
CA LYS A 17 -8.83 -0.61 21.53
C LYS A 17 -7.58 0.23 21.80
N ARG A 18 -7.58 1.00 22.90
CA ARG A 18 -6.51 1.94 23.27
C ARG A 18 -5.73 1.41 24.48
N HIS A 19 -5.02 0.31 24.27
CA HIS A 19 -4.13 -0.24 25.28
C HIS A 19 -2.80 -0.67 24.63
N PRO A 20 -1.64 -0.47 25.29
CA PRO A 20 -0.34 -0.85 24.72
C PRO A 20 -0.28 -2.31 24.25
N PHE A 21 -0.87 -3.22 25.04
CA PHE A 21 -0.98 -4.64 24.66
C PHE A 21 -1.70 -4.83 23.31
N THR A 22 -2.81 -4.14 23.09
CA THR A 22 -3.58 -4.24 21.83
C THR A 22 -2.75 -3.82 20.63
N VAL A 23 -1.92 -2.77 20.79
CA VAL A 23 -1.01 -2.31 19.73
C VAL A 23 0.04 -3.38 19.42
N LEU A 24 0.68 -3.94 20.45
CA LEU A 24 1.68 -4.99 20.31
C LEU A 24 1.09 -6.25 19.67
N LEU A 25 -0.10 -6.66 20.11
CA LEU A 25 -0.84 -7.80 19.58
C LEU A 25 -1.12 -7.62 18.08
N ILE A 26 -1.65 -6.45 17.68
CA ILE A 26 -1.93 -6.15 16.27
C ILE A 26 -0.64 -6.20 15.45
N HIS A 27 0.46 -5.62 15.96
CA HIS A 27 1.75 -5.64 15.29
C HIS A 27 2.33 -7.04 15.15
N HIS A 28 2.19 -7.89 16.18
CA HIS A 28 2.62 -9.29 16.15
C HIS A 28 1.88 -10.06 15.05
N TYR A 29 0.55 -10.11 15.10
CA TYR A 29 -0.25 -10.79 14.09
C TYR A 29 -0.02 -10.24 12.67
N HIS A 30 0.17 -8.92 12.55
CA HIS A 30 0.46 -8.30 11.27
C HIS A 30 1.80 -8.75 10.66
N LYS A 31 2.85 -8.92 11.48
CA LYS A 31 4.17 -9.37 11.03
C LYS A 31 4.20 -10.87 10.77
N GLU A 32 3.69 -11.68 11.71
CA GLU A 32 3.66 -13.14 11.60
C GLU A 32 2.89 -13.62 10.37
N ASN A 33 1.84 -12.90 9.97
CA ASN A 33 1.02 -13.23 8.79
C ASN A 33 1.43 -12.47 7.52
N HIS A 34 2.67 -11.97 7.46
CA HIS A 34 3.25 -11.32 6.28
C HIS A 34 2.44 -10.12 5.74
N HIS A 35 2.10 -9.19 6.63
CA HIS A 35 1.48 -7.91 6.28
C HIS A 35 0.09 -7.99 5.62
N PRO A 36 -0.86 -8.74 6.21
CA PRO A 36 -2.19 -8.89 5.63
C PRO A 36 -2.97 -7.56 5.66
N GLY A 37 -3.98 -7.45 4.79
CA GLY A 37 -4.91 -6.32 4.79
C GLY A 37 -5.70 -6.22 6.11
N ALA A 38 -6.33 -5.06 6.35
CA ALA A 38 -7.04 -4.80 7.60
C ALA A 38 -8.15 -5.81 7.89
N THR A 39 -8.92 -6.21 6.86
CA THR A 39 -10.02 -7.17 7.02
C THR A 39 -9.51 -8.55 7.40
N THR A 40 -8.50 -9.06 6.69
CA THR A 40 -7.87 -10.36 6.99
C THR A 40 -7.25 -10.37 8.38
N LEU A 41 -6.53 -9.30 8.75
CA LEU A 41 -5.94 -9.17 10.08
C LEU A 41 -7.00 -9.15 11.19
N GLN A 42 -8.10 -8.43 10.96
CA GLN A 42 -9.23 -8.40 11.89
C GLN A 42 -9.81 -9.80 12.12
N GLN A 43 -9.98 -10.59 11.06
CA GLN A 43 -10.49 -11.96 11.16
C GLN A 43 -9.54 -12.89 11.90
N LEU A 44 -8.23 -12.82 11.63
CA LEU A 44 -7.22 -13.61 12.33
C LEU A 44 -7.21 -13.33 13.84
N ILE A 45 -7.28 -12.06 14.21
CA ILE A 45 -7.30 -11.66 15.62
C ILE A 45 -8.63 -12.06 16.28
N GLN A 46 -9.76 -11.93 15.58
CA GLN A 46 -11.11 -12.30 16.07
C GLN A 46 -11.28 -13.77 16.41
N GLN A 47 -10.38 -14.65 15.95
CA GLN A 47 -10.38 -16.05 16.35
C GLN A 47 -10.12 -16.25 17.85
N GLN A 48 -9.46 -15.30 18.52
CA GLN A 48 -9.11 -15.36 19.95
C GLN A 48 -9.50 -14.09 20.72
N PHE A 49 -9.46 -12.92 20.07
CA PHE A 49 -9.61 -11.62 20.72
C PHE A 49 -10.60 -10.71 19.98
N TRP A 50 -11.50 -10.06 20.73
CA TRP A 50 -12.42 -9.09 20.19
C TRP A 50 -11.87 -7.68 20.34
N ILE A 51 -11.43 -7.08 19.22
CA ILE A 51 -10.92 -5.70 19.16
C ILE A 51 -11.75 -4.90 18.15
N MET A 52 -12.16 -3.69 18.53
CA MET A 52 -13.07 -2.86 17.72
C MET A 52 -12.53 -2.47 16.34
N SER A 53 -11.21 -2.28 16.20
CA SER A 53 -10.60 -2.00 14.90
C SER A 53 -9.08 -2.09 14.94
N VAL A 54 -8.50 -2.79 13.95
CA VAL A 54 -7.05 -2.87 13.74
C VAL A 54 -6.53 -1.82 12.74
N ARG A 55 -7.42 -1.20 11.95
CA ARG A 55 -7.08 -0.41 10.77
C ARG A 55 -6.16 0.78 11.09
N SER A 56 -6.32 1.39 12.27
CA SER A 56 -5.48 2.51 12.71
C SER A 56 -4.02 2.16 12.94
N GLN A 57 -3.68 0.88 13.14
CA GLN A 57 -2.29 0.47 13.39
C GLN A 57 -1.51 0.20 12.09
N LEU A 58 -2.19 -0.25 11.03
CA LEU A 58 -1.52 -0.58 9.77
C LEU A 58 -0.85 0.62 9.10
N ARG A 59 -1.33 1.85 9.36
CA ARG A 59 -0.71 3.10 8.84
C ARG A 59 0.70 3.34 9.38
N PHE A 60 1.06 2.74 10.51
CA PHE A 60 2.38 2.88 11.13
C PHE A 60 3.37 1.81 10.65
N CYS A 61 2.90 0.85 9.85
CA CYS A 61 3.77 -0.17 9.26
C CYS A 61 4.51 0.40 8.04
N ILE A 62 5.81 0.65 8.19
CA ILE A 62 6.68 1.18 7.13
C ILE A 62 6.71 0.28 5.89
N PRO A 63 6.85 -1.07 5.99
CA PRO A 63 6.75 -1.95 4.82
C PRO A 63 5.45 -1.76 4.04
N CYS A 64 4.29 -1.78 4.72
CA CYS A 64 2.98 -1.59 4.09
C CYS A 64 2.82 -0.22 3.44
N TYR A 65 3.40 0.82 4.04
CA TYR A 65 3.38 2.17 3.49
C TYR A 65 4.16 2.23 2.17
N ARG A 66 5.37 1.64 2.13
CA ARG A 66 6.23 1.64 0.94
C ARG A 66 5.61 0.91 -0.26
N ILE A 67 4.92 -0.20 -0.02
CA ILE A 67 4.28 -1.00 -1.10
C ILE A 67 2.93 -0.42 -1.57
N ARG A 68 2.37 0.57 -0.86
CA ARG A 68 1.10 1.22 -1.21
C ARG A 68 1.29 2.73 -1.39
N PRO A 69 2.11 3.15 -2.36
CA PRO A 69 2.23 4.56 -2.67
C PRO A 69 0.86 5.07 -3.13
N LYS A 70 0.38 6.15 -2.51
CA LYS A 70 -0.71 6.92 -3.10
C LYS A 70 -0.11 7.73 -4.24
N ALA A 71 -0.68 7.62 -5.43
CA ALA A 71 -0.31 8.52 -6.52
C ALA A 71 -0.62 9.96 -6.07
N VAL A 72 0.43 10.72 -5.79
CA VAL A 72 0.31 12.16 -5.60
C VAL A 72 0.23 12.72 -7.00
N GLN A 73 -0.90 13.31 -7.36
CA GLN A 73 -0.97 14.12 -8.56
C GLN A 73 -0.17 15.40 -8.26
N PRO A 74 0.99 15.61 -8.90
CA PRO A 74 1.74 16.84 -8.69
C PRO A 74 0.87 18.02 -9.14
N VAL A 75 0.98 19.14 -8.42
CA VAL A 75 0.40 20.40 -8.91
C VAL A 75 1.12 20.73 -10.21
N MET A 76 0.40 20.63 -11.33
CA MET A 76 0.97 20.95 -12.63
C MET A 76 1.19 22.46 -12.69
N GLY A 77 2.45 22.87 -12.91
CA GLY A 77 2.78 24.25 -13.18
C GLY A 77 2.22 24.71 -14.53
N ASN A 78 2.21 26.03 -14.74
CA ASN A 78 1.86 26.58 -16.05
C ASN A 78 2.80 26.03 -17.13
N LEU A 79 2.22 25.59 -18.24
CA LEU A 79 2.99 25.18 -19.41
C LEU A 79 3.76 26.39 -19.96
N PRO A 80 5.03 26.23 -20.35
CA PRO A 80 5.79 27.32 -20.93
C PRO A 80 5.20 27.71 -22.28
N LYS A 81 5.28 29.00 -22.61
CA LYS A 81 4.63 29.60 -23.80
C LYS A 81 4.90 28.85 -25.10
N TYR A 82 6.12 28.36 -25.30
CA TYR A 82 6.50 27.61 -26.51
C TYR A 82 5.75 26.28 -26.68
N ARG A 83 5.23 25.67 -25.59
CA ARG A 83 4.38 24.46 -25.67
C ARG A 83 2.92 24.77 -26.04
N LEU A 84 2.51 26.03 -25.98
CA LEU A 84 1.15 26.48 -26.25
C LEU A 84 1.02 27.24 -27.58
N GLN A 85 2.14 27.61 -28.20
CA GLN A 85 2.16 28.37 -29.44
C GLN A 85 1.85 27.47 -30.64
N GLN A 86 0.91 27.92 -31.48
CA GLN A 86 0.74 27.34 -32.81
C GLN A 86 1.91 27.77 -33.68
N ILE A 87 2.74 26.80 -34.05
CA ILE A 87 3.87 26.98 -34.97
C ILE A 87 3.63 26.18 -36.24
N LYS A 88 4.26 26.59 -37.34
CA LYS A 88 4.22 25.83 -38.60
C LYS A 88 4.85 24.44 -38.39
N PRO A 89 4.39 23.41 -39.12
CA PRO A 89 5.04 22.10 -39.11
C PRO A 89 6.54 22.23 -39.36
N PHE A 90 7.36 21.44 -38.65
CA PHE A 90 8.83 21.41 -38.74
C PHE A 90 9.56 22.71 -38.35
N HIS A 91 8.86 23.70 -37.77
CA HIS A 91 9.50 24.93 -37.30
C HIS A 91 10.36 24.73 -36.03
N GLN A 92 9.99 23.75 -35.19
CA GLN A 92 10.78 23.30 -34.04
C GLN A 92 10.74 21.78 -33.98
N THR A 93 11.91 21.15 -33.86
CA THR A 93 12.06 19.69 -33.80
C THR A 93 12.84 19.32 -32.54
N GLY A 94 12.31 18.39 -31.75
CA GLY A 94 13.03 17.78 -30.64
C GLY A 94 13.86 16.61 -31.15
N ILE A 95 15.13 16.56 -30.77
CA ILE A 95 16.01 15.42 -31.02
C ILE A 95 16.35 14.83 -29.66
N ASP A 96 16.18 13.52 -29.51
CA ASP A 96 16.61 12.77 -28.34
C ASP A 96 17.42 11.57 -28.81
N TYR A 97 18.49 11.25 -28.09
CA TYR A 97 19.31 10.10 -28.41
C TYR A 97 18.80 8.91 -27.61
N ALA A 98 18.53 7.80 -28.29
CA ALA A 98 18.30 6.53 -27.62
C ALA A 98 19.56 6.10 -26.87
N GLY A 99 19.37 5.34 -25.77
CA GLY A 99 20.46 4.77 -24.97
C GLY A 99 21.36 3.82 -25.76
N PRO A 100 22.40 3.24 -25.12
CA PRO A 100 23.42 2.44 -25.81
C PRO A 100 22.78 1.33 -26.67
N ILE A 101 23.02 1.40 -27.97
CA ILE A 101 22.54 0.42 -28.94
C ILE A 101 23.68 -0.59 -29.14
N SER A 102 23.48 -1.81 -28.67
CA SER A 102 24.41 -2.91 -28.94
C SER A 102 24.27 -3.34 -30.40
N LEU A 103 25.24 -2.95 -31.22
CA LEU A 103 25.37 -3.45 -32.58
C LEU A 103 25.97 -4.86 -32.52
N LYS A 104 25.31 -5.84 -33.13
CA LYS A 104 25.97 -7.11 -33.44
C LYS A 104 26.87 -6.86 -34.63
N GLU A 105 28.16 -7.12 -34.49
CA GLU A 105 29.03 -7.24 -35.65
C GLU A 105 28.53 -8.41 -36.50
N LEU A 106 28.25 -8.14 -37.77
CA LEU A 106 28.01 -9.17 -38.77
C LEU A 106 29.37 -9.74 -39.16
N SER A 107 29.93 -10.59 -38.29
CA SER A 107 31.03 -11.48 -38.62
C SER A 107 30.52 -12.72 -39.33
#